data_AF-A0A4Y2AJD5-F1
#
_entry.id   AF-A0A4Y2AJD5-F1
#
_cell.length_a   1.000
_cell.length_b   1.000
_cell.length_c   1.000
_cell.angle_alpha   90.00
_cell.angle_beta   90.00
_cell.angle_gamma   90.00
#
_symmetry.space_group_name_H-M   'P 1'
#
loop_
_entity.id
_entity.type
_entity.pdbx_description
1 polymer ?
#
loop_
_entity_poly.entity_id
_entity_poly.type
_entity_poly.pdbx_seq_one_letter_code
_entity_poly.pdbx_strand_id
1 'polypeptide(L)'
;MESGKLLHFKNLKPYRDETNAIIDTNYFSMALKNMKDGFAKRFEQFKTNKSTLAFIVNPLNTNTNEINIEPFGIDAGSLQMQLLDSKTKDLWSGKFTKLESKLEELGVQKCMNIAQHKWSALKEIPPVAVAVFRTGVRSVSLIL
;
A
#
# COMPACT_ATOMS: atom_id res chain seq x y z
N MET A 1 -12.58 25.43 31.79
CA MET A 1 -11.20 25.63 31.32
C MET A 1 -10.76 27.00 31.80
N GLU A 2 -10.02 27.11 32.91
CA GLU A 2 -9.56 28.42 33.42
C GLU A 2 -8.58 29.07 32.44
N SER A 3 -8.66 30.39 32.31
CA SER A 3 -8.04 31.26 31.29
C SER A 3 -6.49 31.19 31.18
N GLY A 4 -5.82 30.35 31.97
CA GLY A 4 -4.38 30.07 31.90
C GLY A 4 -3.98 28.89 30.99
N LYS A 5 -4.92 28.14 30.39
CA LYS A 5 -4.64 26.85 29.70
C LYS A 5 -4.31 26.93 28.20
N LEU A 6 -4.21 28.13 27.61
CA LEU A 6 -3.81 28.29 26.20
C LEU A 6 -2.29 28.15 25.97
N LEU A 7 -1.49 27.99 27.03
CA LEU A 7 -0.02 27.87 26.97
C LEU A 7 0.44 26.76 26.02
N HIS A 8 -0.31 25.67 25.92
CA HIS A 8 0.01 24.54 25.04
C HIS A 8 -0.37 24.77 23.57
N PHE A 9 -1.14 25.82 23.28
CA PHE A 9 -1.59 26.19 21.94
C PHE A 9 -0.81 27.41 21.45
N LYS A 10 0.41 27.16 20.96
CA LYS A 10 1.41 28.18 20.59
C LYS A 10 0.87 29.30 19.69
N ASN A 11 -0.08 28.98 18.82
CA ASN A 11 -0.65 29.93 17.85
C ASN A 11 -1.96 30.58 18.34
N LEU A 12 -2.63 30.01 19.34
CA LEU A 12 -3.96 30.44 19.76
C LEU A 12 -3.92 31.70 20.64
N LYS A 13 -2.85 31.86 21.43
CA LYS A 13 -2.62 33.08 22.21
C LYS A 13 -2.27 34.29 21.32
N PRO A 14 -1.27 34.22 20.40
CA PRO A 14 -1.01 35.31 19.46
C PRO A 14 -2.23 35.70 18.64
N TYR A 15 -2.97 34.72 18.11
CA TYR A 15 -4.21 34.97 17.36
C TYR A 15 -5.24 35.78 18.15
N ARG A 16 -5.49 35.41 19.42
CA ARG A 16 -6.41 36.15 20.30
C ARG A 16 -5.94 37.59 20.52
N ASP A 17 -4.65 37.76 20.82
CA ASP A 17 -4.07 39.04 21.17
C ASP A 17 -4.01 39.99 19.94
N GLU A 18 -3.82 39.46 18.73
CA GLU A 18 -3.80 40.22 17.46
C GLU A 18 -5.20 40.59 16.94
N THR A 19 -6.17 39.68 17.05
CA THR A 19 -7.50 39.84 16.43
C THR A 19 -8.58 40.30 17.42
N ASN A 20 -8.27 40.37 18.72
CA ASN A 20 -9.24 40.58 19.79
C ASN A 20 -10.41 39.58 19.77
N ALA A 21 -10.23 38.41 19.15
CA ALA A 21 -11.28 37.40 19.02
C ALA A 21 -11.69 36.84 20.38
N ILE A 22 -13.00 36.68 20.58
CA ILE A 22 -13.56 36.03 21.76
C ILE A 22 -13.47 34.52 21.58
N ILE A 23 -12.68 33.86 22.41
CA ILE A 23 -12.59 32.39 22.41
C ILE A 23 -13.68 31.84 23.33
N ASP A 24 -14.67 31.15 22.76
CA ASP A 24 -15.62 30.36 23.53
C ASP A 24 -14.91 29.15 24.15
N THR A 25 -14.51 29.30 25.42
CA THR A 25 -13.81 28.27 26.16
C THR A 25 -14.66 27.04 26.45
N ASN A 26 -15.99 27.18 26.50
CA ASN A 26 -16.90 26.07 26.75
C ASN A 26 -17.02 25.19 25.51
N TYR A 27 -17.26 25.80 24.35
CA TYR A 27 -17.23 25.09 23.07
C TYR A 27 -15.88 24.43 22.83
N PHE A 28 -14.78 25.16 23.00
CA PHE A 28 -13.43 24.62 22.78
C PHE A 28 -13.12 23.44 23.72
N SER A 29 -13.49 23.53 24.99
CA SER A 29 -13.33 22.43 25.95
C SER A 29 -14.19 21.21 25.58
N MET A 30 -15.40 21.42 25.07
CA MET A 30 -16.27 20.33 24.62
C MET A 30 -15.71 19.65 23.36
N ALA A 31 -15.24 20.44 22.38
CA ALA A 31 -14.63 19.92 21.17
C ALA A 31 -13.37 19.09 21.48
N LEU A 32 -12.48 19.58 22.35
CA LEU A 32 -11.30 18.83 22.79
C LEU A 32 -11.66 17.52 23.50
N LYS A 33 -12.68 17.56 24.37
CA LYS A 33 -13.16 16.36 25.06
C LYS A 33 -13.67 15.33 24.04
N ASN A 34 -14.52 15.75 23.10
CA ASN A 34 -15.05 14.88 22.05
C ASN A 34 -13.94 14.29 21.16
N MET A 35 -12.94 15.10 20.80
CA MET A 35 -11.78 14.63 20.03
C MET A 35 -10.98 13.58 20.81
N LYS A 36 -10.70 13.83 22.09
CA LYS A 36 -9.97 12.89 22.96
C LYS A 36 -10.73 11.58 23.11
N ASP A 37 -12.03 11.66 23.40
CA ASP A 37 -12.87 10.48 23.65
C ASP A 37 -13.07 9.68 22.34
N GLY A 38 -13.25 10.37 21.21
CA GLY A 38 -13.31 9.75 19.89
C GLY A 38 -12.00 9.05 19.49
N PHE A 39 -10.85 9.71 19.72
CA PHE A 39 -9.54 9.11 19.50
C PHE A 39 -9.33 7.87 20.37
N ALA A 40 -9.62 7.96 21.68
CA ALA A 40 -9.48 6.84 22.60
C ALA A 40 -10.33 5.64 22.15
N LYS A 41 -11.60 5.88 21.77
CA LYS A 41 -12.48 4.83 21.24
C LYS A 41 -11.90 4.16 20.00
N ARG A 42 -11.41 4.95 19.03
CA ARG A 42 -10.79 4.41 17.80
C ARG A 42 -9.49 3.67 18.10
N PHE A 43 -8.68 4.16 19.04
CA PHE A 43 -7.44 3.52 19.45
C PHE A 43 -7.68 2.16 20.12
N GLU A 44 -8.70 2.04 20.97
CA GLU A 44 -9.11 0.75 21.54
C GLU A 44 -9.56 -0.22 20.44
N GLN A 45 -10.37 0.23 19.48
CA GLN A 45 -10.75 -0.60 18.32
C GLN A 45 -9.52 -1.06 17.53
N PHE A 46 -8.57 -0.16 17.27
CA PHE A 46 -7.32 -0.48 16.57
C PHE A 46 -6.52 -1.58 17.27
N LYS A 47 -6.41 -1.56 18.60
CA LYS A 47 -5.73 -2.62 19.37
C LYS A 47 -6.38 -4.00 19.21
N THR A 48 -7.69 -4.04 19.00
CA THR A 48 -8.43 -5.31 18.80
C THR A 48 -8.24 -5.90 17.39
N ASN A 49 -7.80 -5.11 16.41
CA ASN A 49 -7.54 -5.56 15.03
C ASN A 49 -6.18 -6.28 14.88
N LYS A 50 -5.88 -7.20 15.82
CA LYS A 50 -4.57 -7.87 15.93
C LYS A 50 -4.17 -8.61 14.65
N SER A 51 -5.12 -9.33 14.03
CA SER A 51 -4.93 -10.03 12.76
C SER A 51 -4.58 -9.07 11.62
N THR A 52 -5.28 -7.94 11.51
CA THR A 52 -5.00 -6.91 10.50
C THR A 52 -3.60 -6.31 10.70
N LEU A 53 -3.18 -6.07 11.93
CA LEU A 53 -1.81 -5.59 12.22
C LEU A 53 -0.76 -6.66 11.92
N ALA A 54 -1.02 -7.92 12.27
CA ALA A 54 -0.15 -9.04 11.93
C ALA A 54 0.00 -9.19 10.41
N PHE A 55 -1.07 -8.96 9.65
CA PHE A 55 -1.06 -9.02 8.19
C PHE A 55 -0.14 -7.97 7.58
N ILE A 56 -0.10 -6.74 8.10
CA ILE A 56 0.80 -5.69 7.62
C ILE A 56 2.27 -6.10 7.81
N VAL A 57 2.59 -6.73 8.94
CA VAL A 57 3.96 -7.14 9.27
C VAL A 57 4.36 -8.45 8.59
N ASN A 58 3.42 -9.37 8.42
CA ASN A 58 3.67 -10.72 7.90
C ASN A 58 2.47 -11.23 7.07
N PRO A 59 2.30 -10.72 5.84
CA PRO A 59 1.07 -10.94 5.07
C PRO A 59 0.88 -12.40 4.63
N LEU A 60 1.98 -13.14 4.40
CA LEU A 60 1.94 -14.51 3.90
C LEU A 60 1.55 -15.54 4.96
N ASN A 61 1.83 -15.27 6.23
CA ASN A 61 1.62 -16.21 7.33
C ASN A 61 0.40 -15.87 8.20
N THR A 62 -0.26 -14.73 7.95
CA THR A 62 -1.40 -14.30 8.74
C THR A 62 -2.69 -14.97 8.26
N ASN A 63 -3.55 -15.36 9.21
CA ASN A 63 -4.88 -15.88 8.89
C ASN A 63 -5.73 -14.78 8.25
N THR A 64 -5.96 -14.90 6.94
CA THR A 64 -6.72 -13.93 6.16
C THR A 64 -8.21 -13.88 6.51
N ASN A 65 -8.76 -14.93 7.11
CA ASN A 65 -10.18 -15.03 7.44
C ASN A 65 -10.55 -14.15 8.64
N GLU A 66 -9.56 -13.77 9.45
CA GLU A 66 -9.75 -12.96 10.66
C GLU A 66 -9.42 -11.49 10.43
N ILE A 67 -9.02 -11.08 9.23
CA ILE A 67 -8.65 -9.70 8.94
C ILE A 67 -9.91 -8.82 8.94
N ASN A 68 -9.93 -7.82 9.81
CA ASN A 68 -10.98 -6.80 9.82
C ASN A 68 -10.54 -5.60 8.97
N ILE A 69 -11.32 -5.31 7.93
CA ILE A 69 -11.06 -4.23 6.97
C ILE A 69 -12.12 -3.13 6.95
N GLU A 70 -13.25 -3.36 7.63
CA GLU A 70 -14.36 -2.40 7.72
C GLU A 70 -13.90 -1.01 8.22
N PRO A 71 -13.00 -0.90 9.22
CA PRO A 71 -12.52 0.39 9.70
C PRO A 71 -11.73 1.22 8.67
N PHE A 72 -11.26 0.61 7.57
CA PHE A 72 -10.38 1.24 6.58
C PHE A 72 -11.09 1.58 5.27
N GLY A 73 -12.36 1.22 5.12
CA GLY A 73 -13.11 1.46 3.88
C GLY A 73 -12.56 0.71 2.66
N ILE A 74 -11.89 -0.42 2.89
CA ILE A 74 -11.33 -1.26 1.83
C ILE A 74 -12.40 -2.22 1.33
N ASP A 75 -12.50 -2.38 0.00
CA ASP A 75 -13.37 -3.37 -0.61
C ASP A 75 -12.88 -4.80 -0.34
N ALA A 76 -13.75 -5.63 0.24
CA ALA A 76 -13.44 -7.01 0.60
C ALA A 76 -13.11 -7.88 -0.61
N GLY A 77 -13.82 -7.69 -1.73
CA GLY A 77 -13.61 -8.47 -2.95
C GLY A 77 -12.23 -8.22 -3.56
N SER A 78 -11.85 -6.95 -3.67
CA SER A 78 -10.52 -6.52 -4.13
C SER A 78 -9.40 -7.09 -3.28
N LEU A 79 -9.52 -7.00 -1.94
CA LEU A 79 -8.51 -7.57 -1.04
C LEU A 79 -8.41 -9.09 -1.18
N GLN A 80 -9.54 -9.80 -1.23
CA GLN A 80 -9.54 -11.26 -1.41
C GLN A 80 -8.88 -11.68 -2.73
N MET A 81 -9.13 -10.96 -3.82
CA MET A 81 -8.47 -11.22 -5.10
C MET A 81 -6.95 -11.03 -5.00
N GLN A 82 -6.48 -9.94 -4.37
CA GLN A 82 -5.04 -9.71 -4.17
C GLN A 82 -4.40 -10.77 -3.23
N LEU A 83 -5.14 -11.25 -2.23
CA LEU A 83 -4.70 -12.32 -1.34
C LEU A 83 -4.61 -13.69 -2.03
N LEU A 84 -5.54 -14.00 -2.93
CA LEU A 84 -5.50 -15.23 -3.74
C LEU A 84 -4.30 -15.23 -4.67
N ASP A 85 -4.03 -14.08 -5.30
CA ASP A 85 -2.83 -13.89 -6.10
C ASP A 85 -1.59 -14.09 -5.21
N SER A 86 -1.47 -13.41 -4.06
CA SER A 86 -0.28 -13.52 -3.21
C SER A 86 -0.03 -14.92 -2.60
N LYS A 87 -1.09 -15.69 -2.31
CA LYS A 87 -0.98 -17.05 -1.74
C LYS A 87 -0.59 -18.11 -2.75
N THR A 88 -0.82 -17.89 -4.04
CA THR A 88 -0.48 -18.88 -5.06
C THR A 88 1.01 -18.82 -5.39
N LYS A 89 1.85 -19.16 -4.42
CA LYS A 89 3.31 -19.27 -4.55
C LYS A 89 3.71 -20.12 -5.76
N ASP A 90 2.99 -21.20 -6.02
CA ASP A 90 3.23 -22.10 -7.16
C ASP A 90 2.80 -21.49 -8.50
N LEU A 91 1.77 -20.64 -8.50
CA LEU A 91 1.40 -19.85 -9.69
C LEU A 91 2.48 -18.81 -9.98
N TRP A 92 2.99 -18.12 -8.95
CA TRP A 92 4.06 -17.15 -9.10
C TRP A 92 5.36 -17.80 -9.50
N SER A 93 5.79 -18.88 -8.83
CA SER A 93 7.00 -19.61 -9.21
C SER A 93 6.89 -20.13 -10.64
N GLY A 94 5.75 -20.70 -11.04
CA GLY A 94 5.49 -21.11 -12.41
C GLY A 94 5.54 -19.96 -13.42
N LYS A 95 4.94 -18.79 -13.08
CA LYS A 95 5.02 -17.58 -13.92
C LYS A 95 6.46 -17.05 -14.02
N PHE A 96 7.23 -17.07 -12.93
CA PHE A 96 8.61 -16.63 -12.91
C PHE A 96 9.52 -17.59 -13.69
N THR A 97 9.41 -18.90 -13.49
CA THR A 97 10.15 -19.90 -14.28
C THR A 97 9.81 -19.79 -15.77
N LYS A 98 8.54 -19.58 -16.13
CA LYS A 98 8.12 -19.37 -17.51
C LYS A 98 8.63 -18.05 -18.11
N LEU A 99 8.78 -17.01 -17.29
CA LEU A 99 9.37 -15.75 -17.71
C LEU A 99 10.88 -15.91 -17.90
N GLU A 100 11.55 -16.55 -16.96
CA GLU A 100 12.99 -16.85 -17.00
C GLU A 100 13.35 -17.65 -18.26
N SER A 101 12.63 -18.74 -18.55
CA SER A 101 12.86 -19.54 -19.75
C SER A 101 12.67 -18.76 -21.05
N LYS A 102 11.68 -17.85 -21.09
CA LYS A 102 11.44 -16.98 -22.26
C LYS A 102 12.54 -15.94 -22.43
N LEU A 103 13.05 -15.37 -21.34
CA LEU A 103 14.14 -14.41 -21.40
C LEU A 103 15.44 -15.09 -21.84
N GLU A 104 15.68 -16.32 -21.39
CA GLU A 104 16.79 -17.15 -21.85
C GLU A 104 16.67 -17.45 -23.35
N GLU A 105 15.51 -17.91 -23.82
CA GLU A 105 15.25 -18.19 -25.24
C GLU A 105 15.47 -16.94 -26.12
N LEU A 106 14.95 -15.78 -25.71
CA LEU A 106 15.18 -14.52 -26.40
C LEU A 106 16.67 -14.13 -26.41
N GLY A 107 17.39 -14.39 -25.31
CA GLY A 107 18.83 -14.19 -25.21
C GLY A 107 19.62 -15.06 -26.20
N VAL A 108 19.30 -16.35 -26.26
CA VAL A 108 19.90 -17.30 -27.21
C VAL A 108 19.61 -16.88 -28.65
N GLN A 109 18.36 -16.54 -28.96
CA GLN A 109 17.96 -16.09 -30.29
C GLN A 109 18.70 -14.81 -30.71
N LYS A 110 18.88 -13.87 -29.77
CA LYS A 110 19.63 -12.63 -29.98
C LYS A 110 21.09 -12.93 -30.32
N CYS A 111 21.73 -13.80 -29.55
CA CYS A 111 23.12 -14.22 -29.79
C CYS A 111 23.28 -14.93 -31.15
N MET A 112 22.38 -15.85 -31.50
CA MET A 112 22.41 -16.54 -32.80
C MET A 112 22.25 -15.57 -33.98
N ASN A 113 21.31 -14.63 -33.88
CA ASN A 113 21.07 -13.64 -34.93
C ASN A 113 22.29 -12.71 -35.13
N ILE A 114 22.99 -12.34 -34.05
CA ILE A 114 24.23 -11.55 -34.13
C ILE A 114 25.34 -12.37 -34.81
N ALA A 115 25.56 -13.62 -34.38
CA ALA A 115 26.59 -14.49 -34.94
C ALA A 115 26.38 -14.79 -36.43
N GLN A 116 25.12 -14.79 -36.89
CA GLN A 116 24.75 -15.01 -38.29
C GLN A 116 24.56 -13.70 -39.09
N HIS A 117 24.86 -12.53 -38.50
CA HIS A 117 24.66 -11.21 -39.10
C HIS A 117 23.23 -10.94 -39.62
N LYS A 118 22.21 -11.54 -38.97
CA LYS A 118 20.78 -11.40 -39.32
C LYS A 118 20.15 -10.18 -38.64
N TRP A 119 20.54 -8.98 -39.09
CA TRP A 119 20.13 -7.71 -38.49
C TRP A 119 18.62 -7.41 -38.59
N SER A 120 17.94 -7.89 -39.64
CA SER A 120 16.49 -7.75 -39.78
C SER A 120 15.73 -8.58 -38.74
N ALA A 121 16.09 -9.86 -38.59
CA ALA A 121 15.49 -10.76 -37.60
C ALA A 121 15.79 -10.33 -36.15
N LEU A 122 16.92 -9.66 -35.90
CA LEU A 122 17.25 -9.10 -34.60
C LEU A 122 16.27 -7.99 -34.17
N LYS A 123 15.77 -7.18 -35.12
CA LYS A 123 14.81 -6.10 -34.84
C LYS A 123 13.41 -6.60 -34.50
N GLU A 124 13.08 -7.83 -34.90
CA GLU A 124 11.78 -8.45 -34.61
C GLU A 124 11.72 -9.10 -33.23
N ILE A 125 12.86 -9.29 -32.55
CA ILE A 125 12.89 -9.84 -31.20
C ILE A 125 12.16 -8.87 -30.24
N PRO A 126 11.09 -9.31 -29.56
CA PRO A 126 10.32 -8.44 -28.69
C PRO A 126 11.16 -7.94 -27.49
N PRO A 127 10.97 -6.68 -27.07
CA PRO A 127 11.61 -6.15 -25.87
C PRO A 127 11.25 -6.93 -24.62
N VAL A 128 12.16 -6.96 -23.64
CA VAL A 128 11.96 -7.62 -22.32
C VAL A 128 10.66 -7.18 -21.65
N ALA A 129 10.32 -5.88 -21.72
CA ALA A 129 9.07 -5.35 -21.16
C ALA A 129 7.81 -6.02 -21.77
N VAL A 130 7.82 -6.34 -23.06
CA VAL A 130 6.72 -7.05 -23.74
C VAL A 130 6.64 -8.50 -23.28
N ALA A 131 7.78 -9.15 -23.00
CA ALA A 131 7.82 -10.51 -22.46
C ALA A 131 7.27 -10.60 -21.02
N VAL A 132 7.60 -9.61 -20.18
CA VAL A 132 7.05 -9.45 -18.82
C VAL A 132 5.54 -9.23 -18.87
N PHE A 133 5.06 -8.35 -19.75
CA PHE A 133 3.62 -8.07 -19.88
C PHE A 133 2.84 -9.32 -20.31
N ARG A 134 3.36 -10.09 -21.27
CA ARG A 134 2.72 -11.32 -21.79
C ARG A 134 2.69 -12.48 -20.79
N THR A 135 3.52 -12.46 -19.74
CA THR A 135 3.53 -13.50 -18.70
C THR A 135 2.62 -13.16 -17.51
N GLY A 136 1.96 -12.00 -17.53
CA GLY A 136 0.96 -11.63 -16.52
C GLY A 136 1.56 -11.28 -15.15
N VAL A 137 2.87 -11.01 -15.09
CA VAL A 137 3.58 -10.52 -13.90
C VAL A 137 3.34 -9.00 -13.78
N ARG A 138 2.08 -8.59 -13.62
CA ARG A 138 1.68 -7.16 -13.62
C ARG A 138 2.19 -6.39 -12.38
N SER A 139 2.37 -7.05 -11.25
CA SER A 139 2.78 -6.40 -10.00
C SER A 139 4.24 -5.93 -9.98
N VAL A 140 5.11 -6.45 -10.88
CA VAL A 140 6.51 -6.03 -10.96
C VAL A 140 6.70 -4.80 -11.86
N SER A 141 5.76 -4.55 -12.80
CA SER A 141 5.79 -3.37 -13.68
C SER A 141 5.48 -2.05 -12.96
N LEU A 142 5.11 -2.07 -11.69
CA LEU A 142 4.92 -0.87 -10.86
C LEU A 142 6.16 -0.53 -10.01
N ILE A 143 7.23 -1.35 -10.06
CA ILE A 143 8.44 -1.22 -9.22
C ILE A 143 9.72 -1.02 -10.06
N LEU A 144 9.64 -1.13 -11.39
CA LEU A 144 10.73 -0.81 -12.34
C LEU A 144 10.34 0.41 -13.19
#